data_AF-A0A0D2TGI0-F1
#
_entry.id   AF-A0A0D2TGI0-F1
#
_cell.length_a   1.000
_cell.length_b   1.000
_cell.length_c   1.000
_cell.angle_alpha   90.00
_cell.angle_beta   90.00
_cell.angle_gamma   90.00
#
_symmetry.space_group_name_H-M   'P 1'
#
loop_
_entity.id
_entity.type
_entity.pdbx_description
1 polymer ?
#
loop_
_entity_poly.entity_id
_entity_poly.type
_entity_poly.pdbx_seq_one_letter_code
_entity_poly.pdbx_strand_id
1 'polypeptide(L)'
;MASPPILSLALPSNTGRVLSIQSHTVQGYVGNKSAVFPLQLLGYDVDPINSVQFSNHTGYPTFKGQVLNGQQLLDLVEGLEANNLLYYTHLLTGYIGSVSFLKSVLEVVDKLRSINPNLTYVCDPVMGDEGKLYVPEDLVSVYREKVVPVASMLTPNQFEAELLTKLRIGSETDGRKACNILHAAGPSKVVITSINIDGNLLLIGSHQKDKVVFC
;
A
#
# COMPACT_ATOMS: atom_id res chain seq x y z
N MET A 1 4.82 -11.22 -33.51
CA MET A 1 3.95 -10.74 -32.42
C MET A 1 3.12 -9.60 -32.98
N ALA A 2 1.79 -9.70 -32.90
CA ALA A 2 0.92 -8.64 -33.40
C ALA A 2 1.03 -7.42 -32.49
N SER A 3 1.18 -6.23 -33.07
CA SER A 3 1.17 -4.98 -32.31
C SER A 3 -0.16 -4.82 -31.57
N PRO A 4 -0.18 -4.38 -30.30
CA PRO A 4 -1.41 -4.12 -29.58
C PRO A 4 -2.27 -3.08 -30.34
N PRO A 5 -3.62 -3.16 -30.22
CA PRO A 5 -4.51 -2.26 -30.92
C PRO A 5 -4.24 -0.78 -30.57
N ILE A 6 -4.34 0.08 -31.59
CA ILE A 6 -3.95 1.51 -31.63
C ILE A 6 -4.60 2.40 -30.54
N LEU A 7 -5.54 1.88 -29.74
CA LEU A 7 -6.15 2.61 -28.63
C LEU A 7 -5.20 2.84 -27.43
N SER A 8 -4.02 2.21 -27.40
CA SER A 8 -3.08 2.27 -26.26
C SER A 8 -1.85 3.16 -26.46
N LEU A 9 -1.91 4.17 -27.35
CA LEU A 9 -0.90 5.25 -27.36
C LEU A 9 -1.05 6.14 -26.10
N ALA A 10 -1.00 5.53 -24.91
CA ALA A 10 -0.51 6.20 -23.73
C ALA A 10 0.97 6.46 -24.04
N LEU A 11 1.30 7.71 -24.35
CA LEU A 11 2.68 8.16 -24.27
C LEU A 11 3.17 7.69 -22.88
N PRO A 12 4.24 6.88 -22.79
CA PRO A 12 4.68 6.36 -21.51
C PRO A 12 4.85 7.54 -20.56
N SER A 13 4.15 7.49 -19.43
CA SER A 13 4.32 8.52 -18.40
C SER A 13 5.82 8.64 -18.10
N ASN A 14 6.34 9.86 -18.19
CA ASN A 14 7.72 10.15 -17.84
C ASN A 14 7.98 9.95 -16.32
N THR A 15 6.93 9.92 -15.49
CA THR A 15 7.03 9.67 -14.05
C THR A 15 6.84 8.20 -13.69
N GLY A 16 6.09 7.45 -14.50
CA GLY A 16 5.96 5.99 -14.41
C GLY A 16 4.51 5.51 -14.34
N ARG A 17 4.37 4.20 -14.15
CA ARG A 17 3.08 3.49 -14.03
C ARG A 17 2.94 2.79 -12.68
N VAL A 18 1.79 2.97 -12.03
CA VAL A 18 1.43 2.46 -10.71
C VAL A 18 0.34 1.40 -10.84
N LEU A 19 0.58 0.19 -10.31
CA LEU A 19 -0.49 -0.75 -10.01
C LEU A 19 -0.99 -0.45 -8.59
N SER A 20 -2.25 -0.06 -8.43
CA SER A 20 -2.80 0.33 -7.12
C SER A 20 -3.83 -0.70 -6.64
N ILE A 21 -3.46 -1.52 -5.66
CA ILE A 21 -4.30 -2.58 -5.07
C ILE A 21 -4.84 -2.09 -3.72
N GLN A 22 -6.05 -1.53 -3.72
CA GLN A 22 -6.66 -0.91 -2.53
C GLN A 22 -8.18 -1.06 -2.53
N SER A 23 -8.84 -0.64 -1.44
CA SER A 23 -10.31 -0.54 -1.40
C SER A 23 -10.87 0.55 -2.32
N HIS A 24 -12.15 0.49 -2.64
CA HIS A 24 -12.89 1.53 -3.35
C HIS A 24 -14.29 1.73 -2.77
N THR A 25 -14.75 2.98 -2.71
CA THR A 25 -16.13 3.33 -2.35
C THR A 25 -16.79 4.24 -3.39
N VAL A 26 -18.08 4.05 -3.64
CA VAL A 26 -18.86 4.90 -4.56
C VAL A 26 -19.03 6.31 -3.97
N GLN A 27 -19.47 6.42 -2.71
CA GLN A 27 -19.57 7.66 -1.95
C GLN A 27 -18.42 7.75 -0.92
N GLY A 28 -17.91 8.97 -0.69
CA GLY A 28 -16.71 9.22 0.12
C GLY A 28 -15.39 9.10 -0.65
N TYR A 29 -14.28 9.31 0.04
CA TYR A 29 -12.91 9.28 -0.50
C TYR A 29 -12.02 8.41 0.39
N VAL A 30 -11.85 7.16 0.00
CA VAL A 30 -10.91 6.21 0.61
C VAL A 30 -10.28 5.33 -0.47
N GLY A 31 -9.14 4.69 -0.14
CA GLY A 31 -8.45 3.74 -1.02
C GLY A 31 -8.17 4.31 -2.42
N ASN A 32 -8.46 3.53 -3.46
CA ASN A 32 -8.23 3.92 -4.85
C ASN A 32 -8.94 5.22 -5.25
N LYS A 33 -10.09 5.55 -4.64
CA LYS A 33 -10.78 6.80 -4.93
C LYS A 33 -10.02 8.03 -4.41
N SER A 34 -9.20 7.87 -3.38
CA SER A 34 -8.30 8.91 -2.86
C SER A 34 -6.90 8.87 -3.47
N ALA A 35 -6.47 7.72 -4.01
CA ALA A 35 -5.11 7.56 -4.55
C ALA A 35 -5.01 7.86 -6.05
N VAL A 36 -5.96 7.37 -6.86
CA VAL A 36 -5.84 7.39 -8.33
C VAL A 36 -5.78 8.81 -8.88
N PHE A 37 -6.72 9.67 -8.49
CA PHE A 37 -6.80 11.02 -9.06
C PHE A 37 -5.58 11.90 -8.71
N PRO A 38 -5.11 11.98 -7.44
CA PRO A 38 -3.90 12.73 -7.14
C PRO A 38 -2.64 12.21 -7.85
N LEU A 39 -2.47 10.89 -7.96
CA LEU A 39 -1.34 10.30 -8.68
C LEU A 39 -1.36 10.65 -10.18
N GLN A 40 -2.54 10.63 -10.80
CA GLN A 40 -2.71 11.03 -12.20
C GLN A 40 -2.41 12.53 -12.40
N LEU A 41 -2.81 13.40 -11.46
CA LEU A 41 -2.43 14.83 -11.51
C LEU A 41 -0.91 15.04 -11.41
N LEU A 42 -0.21 14.14 -10.72
CA LEU A 42 1.25 14.12 -10.63
C LEU A 42 1.93 13.44 -11.83
N GLY A 43 1.16 13.09 -12.85
CA GLY A 43 1.63 12.57 -14.12
C GLY A 43 1.80 11.05 -14.19
N TYR A 44 1.50 10.31 -13.11
CA TYR A 44 1.57 8.84 -13.14
C TYR A 44 0.41 8.26 -13.97
N ASP A 45 0.70 7.22 -14.73
CA ASP A 45 -0.34 6.29 -15.16
C ASP A 45 -0.73 5.40 -13.98
N VAL A 46 -2.02 5.21 -13.72
CA VAL A 46 -2.48 4.43 -12.57
C VAL A 46 -3.52 3.42 -13.00
N ASP A 47 -3.24 2.15 -12.77
CA ASP A 47 -4.14 1.03 -13.00
C ASP A 47 -4.66 0.52 -11.64
N PRO A 48 -5.93 0.80 -11.27
CA PRO A 48 -6.48 0.37 -9.99
C PRO A 48 -7.04 -1.05 -10.04
N ILE A 49 -6.65 -1.88 -9.08
CA ILE A 49 -7.38 -3.10 -8.71
C ILE A 49 -8.08 -2.87 -7.38
N ASN A 50 -9.40 -2.99 -7.36
CA ASN A 50 -10.21 -2.72 -6.18
C ASN A 50 -10.34 -4.00 -5.34
N SER A 51 -9.70 -4.06 -4.17
CA SER A 51 -9.82 -5.17 -3.21
C SER A 51 -11.25 -5.31 -2.68
N VAL A 52 -11.96 -4.20 -2.57
CA VAL A 52 -13.40 -4.14 -2.33
C VAL A 52 -14.01 -3.03 -3.17
N GLN A 53 -15.28 -3.18 -3.54
CA GLN A 53 -16.08 -2.13 -4.14
C GLN A 53 -17.37 -1.97 -3.33
N PHE A 54 -17.40 -0.98 -2.46
CA PHE A 54 -18.52 -0.71 -1.56
C PHE A 54 -19.28 0.57 -1.91
N SER A 55 -20.52 0.68 -1.47
CA SER A 55 -21.33 1.90 -1.60
C SER A 55 -20.70 3.10 -0.87
N ASN A 56 -20.15 2.87 0.32
CA ASN A 56 -19.60 3.86 1.26
C ASN A 56 -18.66 3.16 2.25
N HIS A 57 -17.93 3.93 3.08
CA HIS A 57 -17.03 3.34 4.07
C HIS A 57 -17.80 2.57 5.16
N THR A 58 -17.12 1.61 5.80
CA THR A 58 -17.69 0.68 6.80
C THR A 58 -18.02 1.32 8.15
N GLY A 59 -17.70 2.60 8.34
CA GLY A 59 -18.06 3.36 9.54
C GLY A 59 -19.50 3.89 9.51
N TYR A 60 -20.19 3.79 8.38
CA TYR A 60 -21.63 4.07 8.30
C TYR A 60 -22.45 2.87 8.82
N PRO A 61 -23.71 3.09 9.25
CA PRO A 61 -24.57 2.01 9.76
C PRO A 61 -24.80 0.85 8.78
N THR A 62 -24.83 1.14 7.47
CA THR A 62 -25.05 0.14 6.41
C THR A 62 -24.13 0.42 5.24
N PHE A 63 -23.66 -0.65 4.59
CA PHE A 63 -23.00 -0.61 3.30
C PHE A 63 -23.33 -1.88 2.50
N LYS A 64 -23.13 -1.84 1.18
CA LYS A 64 -23.28 -2.98 0.27
C LYS A 64 -22.11 -3.01 -0.69
N GLY A 65 -21.76 -4.18 -1.20
CA GLY A 65 -20.85 -4.31 -2.32
C GLY A 65 -20.08 -5.63 -2.36
N GLN A 66 -19.00 -5.63 -3.12
CA GLN A 66 -18.24 -6.83 -3.49
C GLN A 66 -16.87 -6.83 -2.82
N VAL A 67 -16.37 -8.02 -2.52
CA VAL A 67 -15.01 -8.27 -2.02
C VAL A 67 -14.29 -9.11 -3.06
N LEU A 68 -13.15 -8.62 -3.55
CA LEU A 68 -12.28 -9.35 -4.46
C LEU A 68 -11.47 -10.36 -3.65
N ASN A 69 -11.54 -11.64 -4.01
CA ASN A 69 -10.72 -12.68 -3.37
C ASN A 69 -9.34 -12.82 -4.04
N GLY A 70 -8.45 -13.59 -3.42
CA GLY A 70 -7.08 -13.77 -3.91
C GLY A 70 -7.00 -14.40 -5.31
N GLN A 71 -7.85 -15.39 -5.61
CA GLN A 71 -7.89 -15.99 -6.94
C GLN A 71 -8.32 -14.96 -8.00
N GLN A 72 -9.35 -14.18 -7.72
CA GLN A 72 -9.83 -13.14 -8.64
C GLN A 72 -8.77 -12.05 -8.86
N LEU A 73 -7.93 -11.74 -7.86
CA LEU A 73 -6.76 -10.87 -8.05
C LEU A 73 -5.77 -11.51 -9.04
N LEU A 74 -5.45 -12.79 -8.86
CA LEU A 74 -4.51 -13.51 -9.75
C LEU A 74 -5.06 -13.62 -11.18
N ASP A 75 -6.37 -13.84 -11.36
CA ASP A 75 -7.02 -13.89 -12.67
C ASP A 75 -6.85 -12.55 -13.44
N LEU A 76 -6.98 -11.40 -12.75
CA LEU A 76 -6.72 -10.09 -13.35
C LEU A 76 -5.26 -9.93 -13.76
N VAL A 77 -4.33 -10.37 -12.90
CA VAL A 77 -2.89 -10.30 -13.15
C VAL A 77 -2.47 -11.23 -14.29
N GLU A 78 -3.09 -12.40 -14.41
CA GLU A 78 -2.93 -13.30 -15.57
C GLU A 78 -3.45 -12.64 -16.85
N GLY A 79 -4.61 -11.98 -16.81
CA GLY A 79 -5.13 -11.22 -17.94
C GLY A 79 -4.18 -10.11 -18.41
N LEU A 80 -3.57 -9.38 -17.48
CA LEU A 80 -2.52 -8.40 -17.80
C LEU A 80 -1.27 -9.06 -18.39
N GLU A 81 -0.84 -10.19 -17.83
CA GLU A 81 0.33 -10.94 -18.33
C GLU A 81 0.12 -11.43 -19.76
N ALA A 82 -1.03 -12.02 -20.06
CA ALA A 82 -1.36 -12.53 -21.38
C ALA A 82 -1.29 -11.45 -22.48
N ASN A 83 -1.37 -10.18 -22.09
CA ASN A 83 -1.26 -9.02 -22.95
C ASN A 83 0.09 -8.28 -22.85
N ASN A 84 1.07 -8.82 -22.11
CA ASN A 84 2.38 -8.20 -21.84
C ASN A 84 2.29 -6.84 -21.13
N LEU A 85 1.32 -6.66 -20.22
CA LEU A 85 1.02 -5.40 -19.54
C LEU A 85 1.55 -5.31 -18.09
N LEU A 86 2.39 -6.26 -17.66
CA LEU A 86 2.88 -6.32 -16.27
C LEU A 86 4.10 -5.43 -15.97
N TYR A 87 4.56 -4.60 -16.91
CA TYR A 87 5.65 -3.66 -16.63
C TYR A 87 5.14 -2.46 -15.81
N TYR A 88 5.27 -2.56 -14.49
CA TYR A 88 4.97 -1.50 -13.53
C TYR A 88 6.24 -0.94 -12.90
N THR A 89 6.27 0.38 -12.71
CA THR A 89 7.36 1.07 -11.98
C THR A 89 7.10 1.09 -10.47
N HIS A 90 5.82 1.11 -10.10
CA HIS A 90 5.36 1.22 -8.73
C HIS A 90 4.23 0.23 -8.45
N LEU A 91 4.23 -0.33 -7.26
CA LEU A 91 3.09 -1.03 -6.67
C LEU A 91 2.68 -0.25 -5.42
N LEU A 92 1.39 0.05 -5.29
CA LEU A 92 0.81 0.69 -4.13
C LEU A 92 -0.25 -0.23 -3.52
N THR A 93 -0.10 -0.61 -2.26
CA THR A 93 -1.12 -1.39 -1.53
C THR A 93 -1.66 -0.61 -0.34
N GLY A 94 -2.94 -0.79 -0.04
CA GLY A 94 -3.64 -0.21 1.10
C GLY A 94 -4.47 -1.27 1.82
N TYR A 95 -5.74 -0.97 2.12
CA TYR A 95 -6.64 -1.90 2.81
C TYR A 95 -6.73 -3.29 2.16
N ILE A 96 -6.34 -4.31 2.94
CA ILE A 96 -6.42 -5.73 2.63
C ILE A 96 -7.15 -6.43 3.78
N GLY A 97 -8.35 -6.96 3.49
CA GLY A 97 -9.25 -7.50 4.51
C GLY A 97 -9.01 -8.96 4.91
N SER A 98 -8.09 -9.69 4.26
CA SER A 98 -7.85 -11.11 4.56
C SER A 98 -6.41 -11.56 4.34
N VAL A 99 -5.99 -12.55 5.13
CA VAL A 99 -4.66 -13.18 5.01
C VAL A 99 -4.47 -13.84 3.64
N SER A 100 -5.51 -14.50 3.10
CA SER A 100 -5.43 -15.15 1.79
C SER A 100 -5.22 -14.13 0.67
N PHE A 101 -5.91 -12.99 0.71
CA PHE A 101 -5.69 -11.91 -0.25
C PHE A 101 -4.28 -11.33 -0.13
N LEU A 102 -3.78 -11.11 1.09
CA LEU A 102 -2.43 -10.60 1.32
C LEU A 102 -1.35 -11.54 0.76
N LYS A 103 -1.55 -12.85 0.86
CA LYS A 103 -0.64 -13.84 0.25
C LYS A 103 -0.62 -13.71 -1.27
N SER A 104 -1.79 -13.58 -1.91
CA SER A 104 -1.84 -13.33 -3.36
C SER A 104 -1.19 -12.01 -3.75
N VAL A 105 -1.28 -10.95 -2.93
CA VAL A 105 -0.53 -9.70 -3.17
C VAL A 105 0.98 -9.93 -3.16
N LEU A 106 1.50 -10.77 -2.26
CA LEU A 106 2.94 -11.12 -2.25
C LEU A 106 3.35 -11.88 -3.52
N GLU A 107 2.51 -12.77 -4.04
CA GLU A 107 2.75 -13.43 -5.33
C GLU A 107 2.80 -12.40 -6.48
N VAL A 108 1.93 -11.38 -6.44
CA VAL A 108 1.96 -10.28 -7.40
C VAL A 108 3.26 -9.46 -7.26
N VAL A 109 3.73 -9.17 -6.05
CA VAL A 109 5.02 -8.47 -5.82
C VAL A 109 6.16 -9.23 -6.48
N ASP A 110 6.26 -10.55 -6.26
CA ASP A 110 7.32 -11.39 -6.81
C ASP A 110 7.27 -11.41 -8.35
N LYS A 111 6.06 -11.54 -8.91
CA LYS A 111 5.85 -11.51 -10.35
C LYS A 111 6.26 -10.19 -10.98
N LEU A 112 5.82 -9.06 -10.42
CA LEU A 112 6.18 -7.74 -10.90
C LEU A 112 7.70 -7.49 -10.80
N ARG A 113 8.35 -8.00 -9.75
CA ARG A 113 9.81 -7.89 -9.58
C ARG A 113 10.62 -8.75 -10.55
N SER A 114 10.10 -9.91 -10.96
CA SER A 114 10.74 -10.70 -12.02
C SER A 114 10.81 -9.97 -13.36
N ILE A 115 9.89 -9.01 -13.58
CA ILE A 115 9.81 -8.19 -14.80
C ILE A 115 10.57 -6.88 -14.62
N ASN A 116 10.40 -6.21 -13.48
CA ASN A 116 11.10 -4.99 -13.11
C ASN A 116 11.75 -5.13 -11.71
N PRO A 117 13.04 -5.53 -11.64
CA PRO A 117 13.76 -5.63 -10.37
C PRO A 117 13.87 -4.31 -9.58
N ASN A 118 13.65 -3.17 -10.23
CA ASN A 118 13.66 -1.84 -9.63
C ASN A 118 12.26 -1.38 -9.17
N LEU A 119 11.26 -2.28 -9.15
CA LEU A 119 9.90 -1.96 -8.70
C LEU A 119 9.92 -1.31 -7.31
N THR A 120 9.34 -0.11 -7.22
CA THR A 120 9.11 0.56 -5.93
C THR A 120 7.79 0.07 -5.34
N TYR A 121 7.86 -0.69 -4.25
CA TYR A 121 6.67 -1.14 -3.53
C TYR A 121 6.37 -0.21 -2.35
N VAL A 122 5.29 0.56 -2.45
CA VAL A 122 4.74 1.39 -1.37
C VAL A 122 3.62 0.63 -0.67
N CYS A 123 3.80 0.33 0.61
CA CYS A 123 2.82 -0.37 1.42
C CYS A 123 2.25 0.57 2.48
N ASP A 124 0.95 0.83 2.39
CA ASP A 124 0.14 1.39 3.47
C ASP A 124 -0.52 0.24 4.25
N PRO A 125 -0.01 -0.13 5.43
CA PRO A 125 -0.41 -1.33 6.15
C PRO A 125 -1.70 -1.07 6.95
N VAL A 126 -2.80 -0.74 6.25
CA VAL A 126 -4.10 -0.36 6.83
C VAL A 126 -4.67 -1.53 7.66
N MET A 127 -4.40 -1.51 8.96
CA MET A 127 -4.79 -2.56 9.90
C MET A 127 -5.73 -2.03 10.99
N GLY A 128 -5.64 -0.76 11.34
CA GLY A 128 -6.39 -0.21 12.46
C GLY A 128 -6.00 1.22 12.80
N ASP A 129 -6.78 1.84 13.68
CA ASP A 129 -6.49 3.16 14.23
C ASP A 129 -7.05 3.25 15.66
N GLU A 130 -6.62 4.25 16.42
CA GLU A 130 -7.11 4.55 17.79
C GLU A 130 -7.11 3.33 18.74
N GLY A 131 -6.12 2.44 18.59
CA GLY A 131 -5.99 1.26 19.44
C GLY A 131 -6.86 0.07 19.02
N LYS A 132 -7.55 0.12 17.88
CA LYS A 132 -8.48 -0.92 17.42
C LYS A 132 -8.11 -1.44 16.04
N LEU A 133 -8.03 -2.76 15.92
CA LEU A 133 -7.87 -3.42 14.62
C LEU A 133 -9.20 -3.46 13.86
N TYR A 134 -9.12 -3.19 12.55
CA TYR A 134 -10.22 -3.39 11.58
C TYR A 134 -10.11 -4.73 10.85
N VAL A 135 -9.00 -5.43 11.06
CA VAL A 135 -8.64 -6.68 10.38
C VAL A 135 -8.31 -7.77 11.40
N PRO A 136 -8.37 -9.06 11.00
CA PRO A 136 -7.91 -10.16 11.85
C PRO A 136 -6.50 -9.95 12.39
N GLU A 137 -6.27 -10.25 13.68
CA GLU A 137 -4.97 -10.07 14.35
C GLU A 137 -3.82 -10.82 13.65
N ASP A 138 -4.12 -11.97 13.04
CA ASP A 138 -3.15 -12.76 12.27
C ASP A 138 -2.51 -11.95 11.13
N LEU A 139 -3.20 -10.95 10.55
CA LEU A 139 -2.63 -10.08 9.51
C LEU A 139 -1.43 -9.28 10.01
N VAL A 140 -1.40 -8.89 11.28
CA VAL A 140 -0.29 -8.12 11.86
C VAL A 140 1.01 -8.91 11.74
N SER A 141 0.97 -10.21 12.03
CA SER A 141 2.13 -11.10 11.91
C SER A 141 2.59 -11.24 10.45
N VAL A 142 1.65 -11.38 9.51
CA VAL A 142 1.95 -11.49 8.08
C VAL A 142 2.55 -10.20 7.53
N TYR A 143 1.99 -9.03 7.89
CA TYR A 143 2.59 -7.76 7.52
C TYR A 143 4.03 -7.66 8.02
N ARG A 144 4.25 -7.86 9.33
CA ARG A 144 5.57 -7.73 9.94
C ARG A 144 6.60 -8.69 9.35
N GLU A 145 6.22 -9.94 9.10
CA GLU A 145 7.18 -11.01 8.75
C GLU A 145 7.32 -11.24 7.25
N LYS A 146 6.34 -10.83 6.45
CA LYS A 146 6.30 -11.12 5.00
C LYS A 146 6.22 -9.87 4.14
N VAL A 147 5.45 -8.85 4.55
CA VAL A 147 5.23 -7.64 3.73
C VAL A 147 6.31 -6.59 3.98
N VAL A 148 6.57 -6.26 5.24
CA VAL A 148 7.59 -5.27 5.62
C VAL A 148 8.95 -5.59 4.97
N PRO A 149 9.46 -6.83 4.99
CA PRO A 149 10.77 -7.13 4.38
C PRO A 149 10.85 -6.91 2.88
N VAL A 150 9.71 -6.93 2.19
CA VAL A 150 9.65 -6.74 0.74
C VAL A 150 9.19 -5.34 0.35
N ALA A 151 8.73 -4.49 1.27
CA ALA A 151 8.32 -3.13 0.95
C ALA A 151 9.53 -2.22 0.69
N SER A 152 9.45 -1.35 -0.31
CA SER A 152 10.45 -0.29 -0.54
C SER A 152 10.18 0.93 0.34
N MET A 153 8.90 1.18 0.64
CA MET A 153 8.40 2.26 1.47
C MET A 153 7.20 1.80 2.30
N LEU A 154 7.14 2.25 3.55
CA LEU A 154 6.02 2.03 4.46
C LEU A 154 5.37 3.35 4.88
N THR A 155 4.04 3.37 5.01
CA THR A 155 3.28 4.56 5.45
C THR A 155 2.31 4.30 6.63
N PRO A 156 2.74 3.63 7.73
CA PRO A 156 1.84 3.31 8.84
C PRO A 156 1.39 4.57 9.59
N ASN A 157 0.24 4.52 10.25
CA ASN A 157 -0.07 5.43 11.35
C ASN A 157 0.68 5.02 12.64
N GLN A 158 0.55 5.77 13.74
CA GLN A 158 1.16 5.43 15.02
C GLN A 158 0.78 4.02 15.49
N PHE A 159 -0.50 3.68 15.53
CA PHE A 159 -0.96 2.39 16.05
C PHE A 159 -0.38 1.22 15.26
N GLU A 160 -0.37 1.32 13.94
CA GLU A 160 0.22 0.34 13.03
C GLU A 160 1.74 0.24 13.20
N ALA A 161 2.43 1.37 13.36
CA ALA A 161 3.87 1.38 13.62
C ALA A 161 4.19 0.67 14.94
N GLU A 162 3.41 0.90 15.99
CA GLU A 162 3.57 0.21 17.29
C GLU A 162 3.31 -1.31 17.17
N LEU A 163 2.31 -1.73 16.40
CA LEU A 163 2.04 -3.14 16.13
C LEU A 163 3.18 -3.83 15.38
N LEU A 164 3.71 -3.17 14.35
CA LEU A 164 4.80 -3.71 13.52
C LEU A 164 6.12 -3.78 14.28
N THR A 165 6.41 -2.77 15.11
CA THR A 165 7.70 -2.65 15.83
C THR A 165 7.68 -3.24 17.24
N LYS A 166 6.50 -3.47 17.81
CA LYS A 166 6.28 -3.79 19.24
C LYS A 166 6.85 -2.73 20.19
N LEU A 167 7.04 -1.49 19.71
CA LEU A 167 7.52 -0.36 20.49
C LEU A 167 6.37 0.62 20.68
N ARG A 168 6.07 1.02 21.93
CA ARG A 168 5.12 2.10 22.20
C ARG A 168 5.74 3.44 21.81
N ILE A 169 4.99 4.30 21.12
CA ILE A 169 5.42 5.63 20.71
C ILE A 169 4.76 6.65 21.62
N GLY A 170 5.53 7.23 22.54
CA GLY A 170 5.08 8.32 23.42
C GLY A 170 5.80 9.65 23.16
N SER A 171 6.80 9.65 22.28
CA SER A 171 7.65 10.80 21.99
C SER A 171 8.17 10.76 20.55
N GLU A 172 8.66 11.89 20.05
CA GLU A 172 9.30 11.97 18.73
C GLU A 172 10.52 11.05 18.64
N THR A 173 11.25 10.92 19.75
CA THR A 173 12.40 10.01 19.87
C THR A 173 11.98 8.56 19.70
N ASP A 174 10.82 8.17 20.21
CA ASP A 174 10.30 6.80 20.03
C ASP A 174 9.81 6.58 18.59
N GLY A 175 9.20 7.58 17.97
CA GLY A 175 8.87 7.53 16.54
C GLY A 175 10.10 7.34 15.65
N ARG A 176 11.20 8.05 15.95
CA ARG A 176 12.51 7.85 15.28
C ARG A 176 13.05 6.43 15.49
N LYS A 177 12.95 5.88 16.70
CA LYS A 177 13.35 4.49 16.98
C LYS A 177 12.48 3.49 16.20
N ALA A 178 11.17 3.72 16.12
CA ALA A 178 10.26 2.89 15.34
C ALA A 178 10.65 2.88 13.85
N CYS A 179 10.96 4.04 13.27
CA CYS A 179 11.51 4.11 11.90
C CYS A 179 12.78 3.27 11.73
N ASN A 180 13.72 3.33 12.68
CA ASN A 180 14.96 2.53 12.61
C ASN A 180 14.70 1.02 12.66
N ILE A 181 13.75 0.56 13.49
CA ILE A 181 13.33 -0.85 13.55
C ILE A 181 12.73 -1.26 12.21
N LEU A 182 11.86 -0.44 11.63
CA LEU A 182 11.24 -0.69 10.32
C LEU A 182 12.28 -0.71 9.20
N HIS A 183 13.24 0.22 9.19
CA HIS A 183 14.35 0.22 8.23
C HIS A 183 15.18 -1.06 8.31
N ALA A 184 15.51 -1.52 9.53
CA ALA A 184 16.24 -2.76 9.73
C ALA A 184 15.46 -4.00 9.23
N ALA A 185 14.13 -3.90 9.15
CA ALA A 185 13.29 -4.98 8.66
C ALA A 185 13.17 -5.03 7.12
N GLY A 186 13.46 -3.94 6.38
CA GLY A 186 13.38 -3.95 4.91
C GLY A 186 13.30 -2.58 4.23
N PRO A 187 12.26 -1.76 4.48
CA PRO A 187 12.00 -0.55 3.71
C PRO A 187 13.07 0.52 3.90
N SER A 188 13.54 1.09 2.79
CA SER A 188 14.47 2.23 2.81
C SER A 188 13.79 3.54 3.25
N LYS A 189 12.47 3.65 3.12
CA LYS A 189 11.67 4.85 3.41
C LYS A 189 10.52 4.49 4.35
N VAL A 190 10.32 5.29 5.38
CA VAL A 190 9.21 5.12 6.32
C VAL A 190 8.59 6.50 6.57
N VAL A 191 7.27 6.58 6.46
CA VAL A 191 6.50 7.77 6.84
C VAL A 191 5.47 7.36 7.87
N ILE A 192 5.69 7.70 9.14
CA ILE A 192 4.65 7.53 10.15
C ILE A 192 3.68 8.70 9.99
N THR A 193 2.49 8.41 9.46
CA THR A 193 1.56 9.41 8.91
C THR A 193 0.90 10.26 9.97
N SER A 194 0.74 9.73 11.18
CA SER A 194 0.19 10.43 12.33
C SER A 194 0.76 9.88 13.64
N ILE A 195 1.25 10.75 14.50
CA ILE A 195 1.66 10.47 15.88
C ILE A 195 1.04 11.53 16.78
N ASN A 196 0.39 11.13 17.86
CA ASN A 196 -0.15 12.06 18.85
C ASN A 196 0.82 12.19 20.03
N ILE A 197 1.38 13.39 20.20
CA ILE A 197 2.27 13.74 21.31
C ILE A 197 1.69 14.96 22.03
N ASP A 198 1.25 14.77 23.27
CA ASP A 198 0.67 15.83 24.12
C ASP A 198 -0.45 16.62 23.43
N GLY A 199 -1.27 15.96 22.61
CA GLY A 199 -2.38 16.57 21.87
C GLY A 199 -1.99 17.19 20.52
N ASN A 200 -0.71 17.13 20.14
CA ASN A 200 -0.22 17.58 18.83
C ASN A 200 -0.08 16.39 17.87
N LEU A 201 -0.58 16.55 16.65
CA LEU A 201 -0.42 15.58 15.59
C LEU A 201 0.85 15.87 14.80
N LEU A 202 1.77 14.89 14.75
CA LEU A 202 3.03 14.98 14.04
C LEU A 202 3.13 13.89 12.96
N LEU A 203 3.91 14.18 11.93
CA LEU A 203 4.30 13.23 10.90
C LEU A 203 5.82 13.05 10.98
N ILE A 204 6.30 11.81 10.86
CA ILE A 204 7.74 11.52 10.83
C ILE A 204 8.10 10.84 9.53
N GLY A 205 8.94 11.50 8.72
CA GLY A 205 9.52 10.93 7.50
C GLY A 205 10.98 10.54 7.73
N SER A 206 11.36 9.32 7.36
CA SER A 206 12.73 8.82 7.48
C SER A 206 13.20 8.09 6.22
N HIS A 207 14.46 8.34 5.83
CA HIS A 207 15.12 7.72 4.70
C HIS A 207 16.50 7.18 5.09
N GLN A 208 16.72 5.89 4.87
CA GLN A 208 17.93 5.19 5.31
C GLN A 208 19.21 5.65 4.61
N LYS A 209 19.15 6.15 3.36
CA LYS A 209 20.34 6.63 2.63
C LYS A 209 20.97 7.88 3.27
N ASP A 210 20.20 8.67 4.01
CA ASP A 210 20.68 9.98 4.48
C ASP A 210 20.86 10.05 6.00
N LYS A 211 20.36 9.08 6.80
CA LYS A 211 20.17 9.25 8.25
C LYS A 211 19.49 10.60 8.61
N VAL A 212 18.78 11.22 7.65
CA VAL A 212 18.02 12.45 7.85
C VAL A 212 16.59 12.02 8.12
N VAL A 213 16.12 12.39 9.31
CA VAL A 213 14.71 12.30 9.67
C VAL A 213 14.15 13.70 9.54
N PHE A 214 13.10 13.84 8.75
CA PHE A 214 12.32 15.07 8.64
C PHE A 214 11.16 14.97 9.64
N CYS A 215 11.02 15.99 10.48
CA CYS A 215 9.88 16.20 11.37
C CYS A 215 9.10 17.42 10.88
#